data_AF-A0A3M1YSB4-F1
#
_entry.id   AF-A0A3M1YSB4-F1
#
_cell.length_a   1.000
_cell.length_b   1.000
_cell.length_c   1.000
_cell.angle_alpha   90.00
_cell.angle_beta   90.00
_cell.angle_gamma   90.00
#
_symmetry.space_group_name_H-M   'P 1'
#
loop_
_entity.id
_entity.type
_entity.pdbx_description
1 polymer ?
#
loop_
_entity_poly.entity_id
_entity_poly.type
_entity_poly.pdbx_seq_one_letter_code
_entity_poly.pdbx_strand_id
1 'polypeptide(L)' 'MKKLTFDYASARPFVGAHEIAHLSPQVMAAARLLESQSGPGKEFTGWLNLPVQYD' A
#
# COMPACT_ATOMS: atom_id res chain seq x y z
N MET A 1 14.50 4.10 -16.15
CA MET A 1 14.65 2.71 -15.67
C MET A 1 13.79 2.54 -14.42
N LYS A 2 12.94 1.50 -14.35
CA LYS A 2 12.25 1.14 -13.09
C LYS A 2 13.28 0.51 -12.15
N LYS A 3 13.47 1.09 -10.96
CA LYS A 3 14.40 0.57 -9.93
C LYS A 3 13.80 -0.59 -9.12
N LEU A 4 12.48 -0.75 -9.15
CA LEU A 4 11.72 -1.79 -8.46
C LEU A 4 10.54 -2.23 -9.35
N THR A 5 10.30 -3.53 -9.41
CA THR A 5 9.18 -4.13 -10.13
C THR A 5 8.50 -5.15 -9.22
N PHE A 6 7.18 -5.07 -9.12
CA PHE A 6 6.36 -6.10 -8.49
C PHE A 6 5.81 -7.02 -9.58
N ASP A 7 6.11 -8.32 -9.46
CA ASP A 7 5.60 -9.37 -10.34
C ASP A 7 4.94 -10.45 -9.48
N TYR A 8 3.67 -10.74 -9.77
CA TYR A 8 2.88 -11.77 -9.09
C TYR A 8 2.53 -12.94 -10.02
N ALA A 9 3.19 -13.08 -11.17
CA ALA A 9 2.88 -14.10 -12.17
C ALA A 9 2.82 -15.52 -11.59
N SER A 10 3.72 -15.87 -10.67
CA SER A 10 3.76 -17.17 -9.99
C SER A 10 2.53 -17.46 -9.12
N ALA A 11 1.80 -16.43 -8.69
CA ALA A 11 0.59 -16.55 -7.88
C ALA A 11 -0.69 -16.67 -8.73
N ARG A 12 -0.63 -16.42 -10.04
CA ARG A 12 -1.80 -16.46 -10.94
C ARG A 12 -2.57 -17.80 -10.98
N PRO A 13 -1.94 -18.97 -10.77
CA PRO A 13 -2.69 -20.23 -10.65
C PRO A 13 -3.61 -20.29 -9.42
N PHE A 14 -3.35 -19.44 -8.42
CA PHE A 14 -4.03 -19.45 -7.13
C PHE A 14 -4.88 -18.20 -6.88
N VAL A 15 -4.57 -17.09 -7.55
CA VAL A 15 -5.25 -15.80 -7.40
C VAL A 15 -5.60 -15.23 -8.76
N GLY A 16 -6.90 -15.05 -8.99
CA GLY A 16 -7.45 -14.45 -10.20
C GLY A 16 -7.25 -12.94 -10.25
N ALA A 17 -7.18 -12.38 -11.46
CA ALA A 17 -7.03 -10.93 -11.66
C ALA A 17 -8.20 -10.13 -11.06
N HIS A 18 -9.41 -10.69 -11.06
CA HIS A 18 -10.59 -10.06 -10.49
C HIS A 18 -10.54 -10.00 -8.96
N GLU A 19 -9.89 -10.96 -8.29
CA GLU A 19 -9.71 -10.95 -6.84
C GLU A 19 -8.81 -9.79 -6.42
N ILE A 20 -7.72 -9.56 -7.16
CA ILE A 20 -6.85 -8.38 -6.97
C ILE A 20 -7.63 -7.09 -7.23
N ALA A 21 -8.46 -7.04 -8.27
CA ALA A 21 -9.29 -5.87 -8.56
C ALA A 21 -10.29 -5.58 -7.42
N HIS A 22 -10.86 -6.62 -6.82
CA HIS A 22 -11.79 -6.49 -5.69
C HIS A 22 -11.14 -5.98 -4.40
N LEU A 23 -9.80 -6.01 -4.28
CA LEU A 23 -9.07 -5.41 -3.16
C LEU A 23 -8.89 -3.90 -3.28
N SER A 24 -9.13 -3.32 -4.47
CA SER A 24 -8.92 -1.90 -4.73
C SER A 24 -9.59 -0.96 -3.71
N PRO A 25 -10.89 -1.09 -3.36
CA PRO A 25 -11.51 -0.16 -2.43
C PRO A 25 -10.91 -0.23 -1.01
N GLN A 26 -10.55 -1.42 -0.54
CA GLN A 26 -9.92 -1.61 0.77
C GLN A 26 -8.51 -1.02 0.79
N VAL A 27 -7.71 -1.25 -0.26
CA VAL A 27 -6.36 -0.68 -0.40
C VAL A 27 -6.42 0.83 -0.45
N MET A 28 -7.37 1.40 -1.19
CA MET A 28 -7.57 2.86 -1.22
C MET A 28 -7.98 3.42 0.13
N ALA A 29 -8.85 2.72 0.89
CA ALA A 29 -9.22 3.15 2.22
C ALA A 29 -8.02 3.12 3.18
N ALA A 30 -7.20 2.06 3.14
CA ALA A 30 -5.98 1.95 3.93
C ALA A 30 -4.96 3.05 3.58
N ALA A 31 -4.75 3.33 2.29
CA ALA A 31 -3.89 4.42 1.84
C ALA A 31 -4.36 5.77 2.39
N ARG A 32 -5.67 6.07 2.32
CA ARG A 32 -6.24 7.29 2.90
C ARG A 32 -6.04 7.39 4.42
N LEU A 33 -6.15 6.28 5.16
CA LEU A 33 -5.90 6.29 6.61
C LEU A 33 -4.45 6.66 6.92
N LEU A 34 -3.49 6.10 6.17
CA LEU A 34 -2.07 6.42 6.30
C LEU A 34 -1.77 7.87 5.96
N GLU A 35 -2.23 8.34 4.80
CA GLU A 35 -2.01 9.72 4.33
C GLU A 35 -2.66 10.77 5.23
N SER A 36 -3.86 10.48 5.76
CA SER A 36 -4.56 11.37 6.70
C SER A 36 -4.13 11.20 8.16
N GLN A 37 -3.16 10.32 8.43
CA GLN A 37 -2.70 9.97 9.77
C GLN A 37 -3.88 9.75 10.73
N SER A 38 -4.79 8.87 10.34
CA SER A 38 -6.03 8.59 11.07
C SER A 38 -6.22 7.08 11.30
N GLY A 39 -7.19 6.75 12.17
CA GLY A 39 -7.43 5.38 12.57
C GLY A 39 -6.47 4.85 13.65
N PRO A 40 -6.52 3.55 13.93
CA PRO A 40 -5.72 2.92 14.98
C PRO A 40 -4.21 3.00 14.69
N GLY A 41 -3.41 3.38 15.68
CA GLY A 41 -1.94 3.43 15.56
C GLY A 41 -1.41 4.61 14.74
N LYS A 42 -2.23 5.62 14.46
CA LYS A 42 -1.84 6.81 13.68
C LYS A 42 -0.61 7.53 14.23
N GLU A 43 -0.41 7.51 15.55
CA GLU A 43 0.74 8.11 16.22
C GLU A 43 2.10 7.48 15.82
N PHE A 44 2.09 6.29 15.19
CA PHE A 44 3.30 5.57 14.77
C PHE A 44 3.55 5.61 13.24
N THR A 45 2.93 6.56 12.52
CA THR A 45 3.05 6.68 11.05
C THR A 45 4.15 7.64 10.57
N GLY A 46 5.02 8.12 11.45
CA GLY A 46 6.07 9.10 11.12
C GLY A 46 7.02 8.65 10.00
N TRP A 47 7.19 7.34 9.82
CA TRP A 47 8.02 6.75 8.76
C TRP A 47 7.58 7.12 7.34
N LEU A 48 6.32 7.52 7.13
CA LEU A 48 5.82 7.97 5.83
C LEU A 48 6.51 9.24 5.33
N ASN A 49 6.86 10.15 6.25
CA ASN A 49 7.46 11.43 5.92
C ASN A 49 8.99 11.41 5.95
N LEU A 50 9.61 10.42 6.61
CA LEU A 50 11.07 10.33 6.78
C LEU A 50 11.89 10.46 5.49
N PRO A 51 11.50 9.90 4.33
CA PRO A 51 12.32 10.01 3.12
C PRO A 51 12.47 11.44 2.58
N VAL A 52 11.58 12.36 2.98
CA VAL A 52 11.56 13.76 2.51
C VAL A 52 11.83 14.74 3.66
N GLN A 53 11.30 14.45 4.84
CA GLN A 53 11.44 15.21 6.08
C GLN A 53 12.25 14.38 7.07
N TYR A 54 13.55 14.32 6.80
CA TYR A 54 14.53 13.79 7.73
C TYR A 54 15.19 14.99 8.41
N ASP A 55 14.92 15.20 9.70
CA ASP A 55 15.72 16.09 10.55
C ASP A 55 17.02 15.37 10.97
#